data_AF-A0A951D712-F1
#
_entry.id   AF-A0A951D712-F1
#
_cell.length_a   1.000
_cell.length_b   1.000
_cell.length_c   1.000
_cell.angle_alpha   90.00
_cell.angle_beta   90.00
_cell.angle_gamma   90.00
#
_symmetry.space_group_name_H-M   'P 1'
#
loop_
_entity.id
_entity.type
_entity.pdbx_description
1 polymer ?
#
loop_
_entity_poly.entity_id
_entity_poly.type
_entity_poly.pdbx_seq_one_letter_code
_entity_poly.pdbx_strand_id
1 'polypeptide(L)'
;MRELPEVPDARRCAMLREDLGIACTPDAPAFVLPSGEPVGSWGPQPVLRTARLVRTGLEVNGGICRSRLQLGHCLQIQDPEEEVLT
;
A
#
# COMPACT_ATOMS: atom_id res chain seq x y z
N MET A 1 6.70 10.24 -10.05
CA MET A 1 6.51 10.15 -8.58
C MET A 1 6.41 11.50 -7.86
N ARG A 2 6.58 12.66 -8.52
CA ARG A 2 6.61 13.99 -7.88
C ARG A 2 5.34 14.39 -7.10
N GLU A 3 4.19 13.78 -7.41
CA GLU A 3 2.89 14.06 -6.78
C GLU A 3 2.70 13.35 -5.43
N LEU A 4 3.59 12.44 -5.06
CA LEU A 4 3.48 11.70 -3.80
C LEU A 4 4.02 12.54 -2.64
N PRO A 5 3.35 12.51 -1.47
CA PRO A 5 3.87 13.17 -0.29
C PRO A 5 5.19 12.52 0.13
N GLU A 6 6.13 13.32 0.66
CA GLU A 6 7.39 12.84 1.21
C GLU A 6 7.14 12.16 2.57
N VAL A 7 6.66 10.92 2.51
CA VAL A 7 6.45 10.04 3.67
C VAL A 7 7.44 8.88 3.65
N PRO A 8 7.80 8.27 4.80
CA PRO A 8 8.74 7.15 4.86
C PRO A 8 8.44 6.03 3.85
N ASP A 9 7.17 5.75 3.63
CA ASP A 9 6.71 4.70 2.70
C ASP A 9 6.91 5.04 1.22
N ALA A 10 7.08 6.32 0.86
CA ALA A 10 7.22 6.73 -0.54
C ALA A 10 8.46 6.08 -1.19
N ARG A 11 9.56 5.93 -0.44
CA ARG A 11 10.77 5.24 -0.89
C ARG A 11 10.52 3.73 -1.07
N ARG A 12 9.84 3.08 -0.12
CA ARG A 12 9.48 1.65 -0.21
C ARG A 12 8.59 1.39 -1.43
N CYS A 13 7.62 2.26 -1.69
CA CYS A 13 6.78 2.20 -2.88
C CYS A 13 7.56 2.35 -4.18
N ALA A 14 8.57 3.23 -4.23
CA ALA A 14 9.43 3.38 -5.40
C ALA A 14 10.25 2.12 -5.68
N MET A 15 10.85 1.51 -4.64
CA MET A 15 11.59 0.25 -4.76
C MET A 15 10.68 -0.89 -5.25
N LEU A 16 9.49 -1.03 -4.66
CA LEU A 16 8.54 -2.08 -5.08
C LEU A 16 8.10 -1.92 -6.53
N ARG A 17 7.97 -0.68 -7.03
CA ARG A 17 7.67 -0.45 -8.45
C ARG A 17 8.80 -0.93 -9.35
N GLU A 18 10.04 -0.69 -8.97
CA GLU A 18 11.22 -1.20 -9.70
C GLU A 18 11.22 -2.73 -9.75
N ASP A 19 10.99 -3.39 -8.60
CA ASP A 19 10.89 -4.86 -8.50
C ASP A 19 9.77 -5.44 -9.39
N LEU A 20 8.69 -4.68 -9.59
CA LEU A 20 7.54 -5.06 -10.40
C LEU A 20 7.65 -4.64 -11.88
N GLY A 21 8.75 -4.00 -12.29
CA GLY A 21 8.93 -3.50 -13.66
C GLY A 21 8.01 -2.32 -14.02
N ILE A 22 7.51 -1.60 -13.01
CA ILE A 22 6.63 -0.44 -13.16
C ILE A 22 7.49 0.82 -13.17
N ALA A 23 7.26 1.73 -14.12
CA ALA A 23 8.01 2.98 -14.23
C ALA A 23 8.03 3.77 -12.89
N CYS A 24 9.23 4.07 -12.37
CA CYS A 24 9.45 4.73 -11.08
C CYS A 24 10.14 6.11 -11.19
N THR A 25 10.26 6.66 -12.41
CA THR A 25 10.91 7.96 -12.64
C THR A 25 10.14 9.12 -11.97
N PRO A 26 10.80 10.27 -11.73
CA PRO A 26 10.14 11.46 -11.17
C PRO A 26 8.90 11.89 -11.96
N ASP A 27 8.92 11.70 -13.29
CA ASP A 27 7.83 12.04 -14.21
C ASP A 27 6.82 10.91 -14.41
N ALA A 28 7.08 9.71 -13.90
CA ALA A 28 6.12 8.62 -13.96
C ALA A 28 4.87 8.94 -13.12
N PRO A 29 3.66 8.66 -13.62
CA PRO A 29 2.42 8.86 -12.88
C PRO A 29 2.42 8.01 -11.61
N ALA A 30 2.00 8.61 -10.50
CA ALA A 30 1.91 7.92 -9.20
C ALA A 30 0.84 6.81 -9.24
N PHE A 31 -0.28 7.08 -9.92
CA PHE A 31 -1.40 6.16 -10.08
C PHE A 31 -1.69 5.95 -11.56
N VAL A 32 -1.82 4.69 -11.95
CA VAL A 32 -2.19 4.27 -13.31
C VAL A 32 -3.40 3.34 -13.25
N LEU A 33 -4.20 3.33 -14.30
CA LEU A 33 -5.22 2.32 -14.54
C LEU A 33 -4.55 0.97 -14.87
N PRO A 34 -5.29 -0.16 -14.83
CA PRO A 34 -4.77 -1.45 -15.29
C PRO A 34 -4.24 -1.43 -16.74
N SER A 35 -4.72 -0.50 -17.58
CA SER A 35 -4.22 -0.25 -18.93
C SER A 35 -2.85 0.42 -18.99
N GLY A 36 -2.32 0.92 -17.86
CA GLY A 36 -1.08 1.71 -17.79
C GLY A 36 -1.28 3.21 -18.01
N GLU A 37 -2.50 3.65 -18.37
CA GLU A 37 -2.81 5.07 -18.51
C GLU A 37 -2.79 5.78 -17.14
N PRO A 38 -2.23 7.00 -17.03
CA PRO A 38 -2.33 7.80 -15.80
C PRO A 38 -3.78 7.95 -15.37
N VAL A 39 -4.05 7.89 -14.05
CA VAL A 39 -5.40 8.21 -13.54
C VAL A 39 -5.65 9.72 -13.70
N GLY A 40 -6.15 10.12 -14.88
CA GLY A 40 -6.29 11.50 -15.32
C GLY A 40 -7.69 12.09 -15.18
N SER A 41 -7.73 13.42 -15.04
CA SER A 41 -8.85 14.39 -14.94
C SER A 41 -9.50 14.66 -13.57
N TRP A 42 -9.67 13.67 -12.69
CA TRP A 42 -10.33 13.89 -11.37
C TRP A 42 -9.36 14.31 -10.24
N GLY A 43 -8.06 14.38 -10.55
CA GLY A 43 -7.00 14.52 -9.57
C GLY A 43 -6.77 13.24 -8.74
N PRO A 44 -5.70 13.18 -7.94
CA PRO A 44 -5.36 11.96 -7.17
C PRO A 44 -6.31 11.71 -5.99
N GLN A 45 -7.14 12.69 -5.59
CA GLN A 45 -7.91 12.65 -4.34
C GLN A 45 -8.92 11.50 -4.23
N PRO A 46 -9.73 11.16 -5.26
CA PRO A 46 -10.63 10.02 -5.18
C PRO A 46 -9.88 8.70 -5.01
N VAL A 47 -8.76 8.52 -5.71
CA VAL A 47 -7.91 7.33 -5.60
C VAL A 47 -7.30 7.23 -4.21
N LEU A 48 -6.78 8.34 -3.69
CA LEU A 48 -6.22 8.40 -2.34
C LEU A 48 -7.26 8.09 -1.27
N ARG A 49 -8.51 8.56 -1.42
CA ARG A 49 -9.61 8.22 -0.52
C ARG A 49 -9.88 6.72 -0.53
N THR A 50 -9.98 6.11 -1.71
CA THR A 50 -10.18 4.66 -1.85
C THR A 50 -9.00 3.89 -1.27
N ALA A 51 -7.77 4.30 -1.54
CA ALA A 51 -6.56 3.67 -1.01
C ALA A 51 -6.53 3.72 0.53
N ARG A 52 -6.93 4.83 1.14
CA ARG A 52 -7.06 4.95 2.61
C ARG A 52 -8.11 3.98 3.17
N LEU A 53 -9.27 3.88 2.54
CA LEU A 53 -10.32 2.94 2.95
C LEU A 53 -9.85 1.48 2.84
N VAL A 54 -9.18 1.13 1.74
CA VAL A 54 -8.60 -0.20 1.54
C VAL A 54 -7.54 -0.50 2.61
N ARG A 55 -6.63 0.43 2.89
CA ARG A 55 -5.62 0.29 3.96
C ARG A 55 -6.29 -0.01 5.30
N THR A 56 -7.25 0.80 5.72
CA THR A 56 -7.98 0.57 6.98
C THR A 56 -8.69 -0.79 7.00
N GLY A 57 -9.31 -1.19 5.89
CA GLY A 57 -9.93 -2.51 5.77
C GLY A 57 -8.93 -3.65 5.92
N LEU A 58 -7.76 -3.55 5.29
CA LEU A 58 -6.69 -4.54 5.38
C LEU A 58 -6.09 -4.62 6.80
N GLU A 59 -5.86 -3.48 7.46
CA GLU A 59 -5.35 -3.43 8.84
C GLU A 59 -6.31 -4.12 9.81
N VAL A 60 -7.60 -3.74 9.77
CA VAL A 60 -8.61 -4.31 10.68
C VAL A 60 -8.87 -5.78 10.38
N ASN A 61 -9.11 -6.14 9.12
CA ASN A 61 -9.39 -7.52 8.74
C ASN A 61 -8.17 -8.41 8.93
N GLY A 62 -6.98 -7.90 8.63
CA GLY A 62 -5.71 -8.59 8.85
C GLY A 62 -5.51 -8.95 10.33
N GLY A 63 -5.73 -7.99 11.22
CA GLY A 63 -5.71 -8.22 12.66
C GLY A 63 -6.70 -9.30 13.09
N ILE A 64 -7.98 -9.19 12.71
CA ILE A 64 -9.02 -10.17 13.06
C ILE A 64 -8.67 -11.58 12.54
N CYS A 65 -8.26 -11.68 11.28
CA CYS A 65 -7.88 -12.96 10.68
C CYS A 65 -6.73 -13.62 11.43
N ARG A 66 -5.67 -12.86 11.75
CA ARG A 66 -4.54 -13.39 12.53
C ARG A 66 -4.96 -13.82 13.93
N SER A 67 -5.74 -13.01 14.65
CA SER A 67 -6.25 -13.38 15.98
C SER A 67 -7.07 -14.67 15.93
N ARG A 68 -7.91 -14.85 14.91
CA ARG A 68 -8.69 -16.09 14.74
C ARG A 68 -7.80 -17.30 14.47
N LEU A 69 -6.74 -17.15 13.67
CA LEU A 69 -5.78 -18.23 13.40
C LEU A 69 -4.96 -18.59 14.65
N GLN A 70 -4.57 -17.61 15.47
CA GLN A 70 -3.88 -17.82 16.74
C GLN A 70 -4.76 -18.59 17.74
N LEU A 71 -6.02 -18.16 17.92
CA LEU A 71 -6.96 -18.79 18.86
C LEU A 71 -7.45 -20.16 18.39
N GLY A 72 -7.69 -20.33 17.09
CA GLY A 72 -8.30 -21.54 16.53
C GLY A 72 -7.31 -22.64 16.16
N HIS A 73 -6.06 -22.28 15.84
CA HIS A 73 -5.06 -23.23 15.33
C HIS A 73 -3.73 -23.20 16.10
N CYS A 74 -3.62 -22.44 17.19
CA CYS A 74 -2.37 -22.24 17.94
C CYS A 74 -1.18 -21.81 17.04
N LEU A 75 -1.46 -21.17 15.90
CA LEU A 75 -0.43 -20.70 14.98
C LEU A 75 0.07 -19.34 15.47
N GLN A 76 1.37 -19.26 15.79
CA GLN A 76 2.04 -17.99 16.05
C GLN A 76 2.33 -17.31 14.71
N ILE A 77 1.41 -16.47 14.26
CA ILE A 77 1.61 -15.62 13.07
C ILE A 77 2.20 -14.30 13.55
N GLN A 78 3.48 -14.07 13.27
CA GLN A 78 4.15 -12.79 13.46
C GLN A 78 3.75 -11.84 12.33
N ASP A 79 3.33 -10.62 12.66
CA ASP A 79 3.16 -9.54 11.68
C ASP A 79 4.50 -8.78 11.57
N PRO A 80 5.21 -8.86 10.43
CA PRO A 80 6.49 -8.18 10.26
C PRO A 80 6.38 -6.64 10.31
N GLU A 81 5.19 -6.05 10.21
CA GLU A 81 5.00 -4.59 10.33
C GLU A 81 4.66 -4.12 11.76
N GLU A 82 4.40 -5.04 12.71
CA GLU A 82 4.13 -4.69 14.12
C GLU A 82 5.42 -4.55 14.95
N GLU A 83 6.55 -5.08 14.48
CA GLU A 83 7.87 -5.03 15.14
C GLU A 83 8.59 -3.66 15.02
N VAL A 84 8.06 -2.71 14.25
CA VAL A 84 8.74 -1.41 13.99
C VAL A 84 8.39 -0.34 15.05
N LEU A 85 7.56 -0.67 16.05
CA LEU A 85 7.21 0.20 17.18
C LEU A 85 7.78 -0.33 18.51
N THR A 86 9.10 -0.46 18.58
CA THR A 86 9.84 -0.54 19.85
C THR A 86 11.09 0.31 19.82
#